data_AF-A0A848H607-F1
#
_entry.id   AF-A0A848H607-F1
#
_cell.length_a   1.000
_cell.length_b   1.000
_cell.length_c   1.000
_cell.angle_alpha   90.00
_cell.angle_beta   90.00
_cell.angle_gamma   90.00
#
_symmetry.space_group_name_H-M   'P 1'
#
loop_
_entity.id
_entity.type
_entity.pdbx_description
1 polymer ?
#
loop_
_entity_poly.entity_id
_entity_poly.type
_entity_poly.pdbx_seq_one_letter_code
_entity_poly.pdbx_strand_id
1 'polypeptide(L)'
;MMANRFRVIRTIDVAAGCFPERPYKAALTAAQRAVRGMVKAKLLRRYRTDRFQSVCGLTAPGAASLQEAGIDASSSVRRVSDMRNPEHRLWLQFLVIACEARGLRAQTESEVLRSLNKGTTAGQPMVQGLVSVTWTRGGKTVRQSLRPDAISYEADGVTFFEADISKRGANREAALSALAVSIGRTLPGGEVLRRVVVFCKTDRIRLRALAVLRRIGAEQNGKVLVGDRVHVRESEEGVFEVWRGVEEKLADGRSHAVDRRMGHVIVQALPTWLPKLRVEAAGEPIVGWFSDGLLPYRRPTTMAPWPACTSPLLRPARAPGNTGG
;
A
#
# COMPACT_ATOMS: atom_id res chain seq x y z
N MET A 1 -7.27 17.84 -3.36
CA MET A 1 -6.02 17.07 -3.53
C MET A 1 -6.20 15.56 -3.75
N MET A 2 -7.20 14.88 -3.18
CA MET A 2 -7.39 13.43 -3.45
C MET A 2 -8.25 13.15 -4.71
N ALA A 3 -9.32 13.91 -4.91
CA ALA A 3 -10.26 13.65 -6.01
C ALA A 3 -9.64 13.88 -7.40
N ASN A 4 -8.71 14.83 -7.54
CA ASN A 4 -7.98 15.06 -8.79
C ASN A 4 -7.01 13.91 -9.11
N ARG A 5 -6.32 13.37 -8.10
CA ARG A 5 -5.42 12.22 -8.27
C ARG A 5 -6.17 10.95 -8.66
N PHE A 6 -7.29 10.65 -8.00
CA PHE A 6 -7.95 9.36 -8.12
C PHE A 6 -9.19 9.34 -9.04
N ARG A 7 -9.71 10.52 -9.39
CA ARG A 7 -10.93 10.78 -10.19
C ARG A 7 -12.24 10.27 -9.56
N VAL A 8 -12.17 9.26 -8.70
CA VAL A 8 -13.29 8.71 -7.94
C VAL A 8 -12.80 8.47 -6.52
N ILE A 9 -13.61 8.84 -5.54
CA ILE A 9 -13.31 8.68 -4.11
C ILE A 9 -14.55 8.25 -3.35
N ARG A 10 -14.37 7.49 -2.28
CA ARG A 10 -15.37 7.16 -1.27
C ARG A 10 -15.26 8.13 -0.10
N THR A 11 -16.31 8.18 0.70
CA THR A 11 -16.29 8.94 1.95
C THR A 11 -15.19 8.48 2.91
N ILE A 12 -14.89 7.17 2.96
CA ILE A 12 -13.81 6.64 3.80
C ILE A 12 -12.43 7.13 3.33
N ASP A 13 -12.24 7.32 2.02
CA ASP A 13 -11.00 7.85 1.46
C ASP A 13 -10.83 9.31 1.91
N VAL A 14 -11.92 10.09 1.93
CA VAL A 14 -11.93 11.45 2.51
C VAL A 14 -11.66 11.45 4.01
N ALA A 15 -12.22 10.49 4.75
CA ALA A 15 -11.97 10.36 6.18
C ALA A 15 -10.48 10.11 6.48
N ALA A 16 -9.86 9.18 5.75
CA ALA A 16 -8.45 8.87 5.92
C ALA A 16 -7.54 10.02 5.46
N GLY A 17 -7.88 10.72 4.38
CA GLY A 17 -7.00 11.80 3.89
C GLY A 17 -7.14 13.12 4.64
N CYS A 18 -8.33 13.44 5.18
CA CYS A 18 -8.57 14.75 5.78
C CYS A 18 -8.72 14.74 7.30
N PHE A 19 -9.12 13.60 7.89
CA PHE A 19 -9.38 13.47 9.32
C PHE A 19 -8.73 12.22 9.96
N PRO A 20 -7.51 11.82 9.57
CA PRO A 20 -6.91 10.57 10.05
C PRO A 20 -6.56 10.57 11.54
N GLU A 21 -6.41 11.76 12.14
CA GLU A 21 -6.15 11.95 13.56
C GLU A 21 -7.34 11.57 14.45
N ARG A 22 -8.54 11.48 13.86
CA ARG A 22 -9.77 11.22 14.62
C ARG A 22 -10.06 9.72 14.69
N PRO A 23 -10.73 9.27 15.76
CA PRO A 23 -11.37 7.95 15.78
C PRO A 23 -12.28 7.77 14.56
N TYR A 24 -12.38 6.54 14.05
CA TYR A 24 -13.04 6.25 12.76
C TYR A 24 -14.42 6.90 12.61
N LYS A 25 -15.27 6.78 13.63
CA LYS A 25 -16.62 7.34 13.63
C LYS A 25 -16.64 8.86 13.44
N ALA A 26 -15.77 9.57 14.16
CA ALA A 26 -15.65 11.02 14.08
C ALA A 26 -15.08 11.44 12.72
N ALA A 27 -14.05 10.73 12.22
CA ALA A 27 -13.48 10.95 10.90
C ALA A 27 -14.52 10.76 9.79
N LEU A 28 -15.26 9.65 9.81
CA LEU A 28 -16.28 9.34 8.82
C LEU A 28 -17.43 10.34 8.83
N THR A 29 -17.88 10.77 10.02
CA THR A 29 -18.95 11.78 10.15
C THR A 29 -18.51 13.13 9.58
N ALA A 30 -17.29 13.57 9.88
CA ALA A 30 -16.72 14.80 9.33
C ALA A 30 -16.60 14.72 7.80
N ALA A 31 -16.07 13.61 7.28
CA ALA A 31 -15.98 13.34 5.85
C ALA A 31 -17.35 13.33 5.16
N GLN A 32 -18.37 12.71 5.77
CA GLN A 32 -19.73 12.71 5.23
C GLN A 32 -20.28 14.12 5.09
N ARG A 33 -20.09 14.98 6.10
CA ARG A 33 -20.54 16.39 6.07
C ARG A 33 -19.83 17.16 4.96
N ALA A 34 -18.50 17.03 4.86
CA ALA A 34 -17.71 17.67 3.80
C ALA A 34 -18.15 17.21 2.39
N VAL A 35 -18.31 15.89 2.19
CA VAL A 35 -18.76 15.33 0.92
C VAL A 35 -20.17 15.80 0.56
N ARG A 36 -21.11 15.85 1.52
CA ARG A 36 -22.46 16.39 1.28
C ARG A 36 -22.41 17.86 0.85
N GLY A 37 -21.57 18.68 1.50
CA GLY A 37 -21.35 20.08 1.12
C GLY A 37 -20.82 20.22 -0.30
N MET A 38 -19.78 19.47 -0.66
CA MET A 38 -19.21 19.48 -2.02
C MET A 38 -20.19 19.00 -3.09
N VAL A 39 -21.06 18.04 -2.76
CA VAL A 39 -22.15 17.60 -3.66
C VAL A 39 -23.21 18.68 -3.82
N LYS A 40 -23.62 19.35 -2.73
CA LYS A 40 -24.57 20.48 -2.78
C LYS A 40 -24.02 21.63 -3.63
N ALA A 41 -22.72 21.91 -3.52
CA ALA A 41 -22.00 22.89 -4.32
C ALA A 41 -21.71 22.43 -5.77
N LYS A 42 -22.20 21.24 -6.19
CA LYS A 42 -22.00 20.66 -7.53
C LYS A 42 -20.53 20.43 -7.92
N LEU A 43 -19.60 20.42 -6.95
CA LEU A 43 -18.17 20.13 -7.17
C LEU A 43 -17.90 18.62 -7.28
N LEU A 44 -18.72 17.83 -6.59
CA LEU A 44 -18.72 16.37 -6.66
C LEU A 44 -20.10 15.87 -7.09
N ARG A 45 -20.13 14.72 -7.77
CA ARG A 45 -21.37 13.99 -8.06
C ARG A 45 -21.30 12.60 -7.45
N ARG A 46 -22.37 12.18 -6.78
CA ARG A 46 -22.49 10.84 -6.19
C ARG A 46 -22.97 9.85 -7.25
N TYR A 47 -22.38 8.66 -7.24
CA TYR A 47 -22.74 7.52 -8.06
C TYR A 47 -22.91 6.28 -7.18
N ARG A 48 -23.70 5.31 -7.66
CA ARG A 48 -23.70 3.95 -7.13
C ARG A 48 -23.02 3.03 -8.15
N THR A 49 -22.16 2.15 -7.66
CA THR A 49 -21.60 1.07 -8.47
C THR A 49 -22.63 -0.04 -8.65
N ASP A 50 -22.36 -0.95 -9.59
CA ASP A 50 -23.08 -2.23 -9.79
C ASP A 50 -23.21 -3.07 -8.50
N ARG A 51 -22.24 -2.93 -7.58
CA ARG A 51 -22.23 -3.54 -6.24
C ARG A 51 -22.82 -2.65 -5.13
N PHE A 52 -23.64 -1.66 -5.49
CA PHE A 52 -24.31 -0.74 -4.58
C PHE A 52 -23.38 0.08 -3.66
N GLN A 53 -22.10 0.24 -4.02
CA GLN A 53 -21.19 1.10 -3.26
C GLN A 53 -21.40 2.56 -3.67
N SER A 54 -21.44 3.46 -2.68
CA SER A 54 -21.53 4.90 -2.95
C SER A 54 -20.13 5.50 -3.15
N VAL A 55 -19.93 6.12 -4.31
CA VAL A 55 -18.68 6.78 -4.68
C VAL A 55 -18.98 8.19 -5.19
N CYS A 56 -17.99 9.08 -5.15
CA CYS A 56 -18.09 10.44 -5.65
C CYS A 56 -17.06 10.66 -6.76
N GLY A 57 -17.50 11.25 -7.87
CA GLY A 57 -16.64 11.70 -8.96
C GLY A 57 -16.53 13.22 -9.01
N LEU A 58 -15.39 13.73 -9.49
CA LEU A 58 -15.15 15.16 -9.68
C LEU A 58 -15.96 15.69 -10.87
N THR A 59 -16.69 16.78 -10.71
CA THR A 59 -17.47 17.38 -11.81
C THR A 59 -16.62 18.36 -12.63
N ALA A 60 -17.13 18.84 -13.76
CA ALA A 60 -16.47 19.92 -14.52
C ALA A 60 -16.28 21.19 -13.68
N PRO A 61 -17.30 21.70 -12.95
CA PRO A 61 -17.10 22.80 -12.00
C PRO A 61 -16.08 22.49 -10.91
N GLY A 62 -16.09 21.26 -10.36
CA GLY A 62 -15.10 20.85 -9.36
C GLY A 62 -13.68 20.82 -9.88
N ALA A 63 -13.48 20.40 -11.14
CA ALA A 63 -12.18 20.41 -11.79
C ALA A 63 -11.70 21.84 -12.08
N ALA A 64 -12.58 22.70 -12.60
CA ALA A 64 -12.26 24.11 -12.84
C ALA A 64 -11.85 24.82 -11.54
N SER A 65 -12.60 24.64 -10.45
CA SER A 65 -12.27 25.21 -9.14
C SER A 65 -10.90 24.74 -8.60
N LEU A 66 -10.49 23.50 -8.90
CA LEU A 66 -9.15 23.02 -8.54
C LEU A 66 -8.06 23.63 -9.44
N GLN A 67 -8.32 23.78 -10.73
CA GLN A 67 -7.39 24.42 -11.67
C GLN A 67 -7.17 25.90 -11.32
N GLU A 68 -8.22 26.63 -10.94
CA GLU A 68 -8.14 28.00 -10.42
C GLU A 68 -7.24 28.08 -9.18
N ALA A 69 -7.23 27.03 -8.35
CA ALA A 69 -6.35 26.90 -7.19
C ALA A 69 -4.94 26.36 -7.54
N GLY A 70 -4.58 26.26 -8.82
CA GLY A 70 -3.28 25.76 -9.29
C GLY A 70 -3.11 24.24 -9.20
N ILE A 71 -4.19 23.49 -9.01
CA ILE A 71 -4.17 22.03 -8.87
C ILE A 71 -4.64 21.40 -10.19
N ASP A 72 -3.75 20.67 -10.86
CA ASP A 72 -4.12 19.90 -12.04
C ASP A 72 -5.23 18.90 -11.70
N ALA A 73 -6.34 19.03 -12.43
CA ALA A 73 -7.56 18.30 -12.21
C ALA A 73 -8.33 18.13 -13.51
N SER A 74 -8.86 16.93 -13.71
CA SER A 74 -9.75 16.59 -14.82
C SER A 74 -11.07 16.07 -14.28
N SER A 75 -12.20 16.54 -14.83
CA SER A 75 -13.50 16.03 -14.41
C SER A 75 -13.68 14.55 -14.77
N SER A 76 -14.52 13.87 -14.01
CA SER A 76 -14.82 12.45 -14.16
C SER A 76 -15.86 12.27 -15.25
N VAL A 77 -15.47 12.50 -16.51
CA VAL A 77 -16.41 12.78 -17.60
C VAL A 77 -17.39 11.64 -17.92
N ARG A 78 -17.07 10.34 -17.73
CA ARG A 78 -17.87 9.31 -18.45
C ARG A 78 -18.29 7.95 -17.85
N ARG A 79 -17.76 7.35 -16.77
CA ARG A 79 -18.04 5.90 -16.51
C ARG A 79 -18.01 5.42 -15.06
N VAL A 80 -18.35 6.24 -14.06
CA VAL A 80 -18.32 5.76 -12.67
C VAL A 80 -19.35 4.64 -12.42
N SER A 81 -20.51 4.71 -13.07
CA SER A 81 -21.54 3.65 -13.12
C SER A 81 -21.06 2.39 -13.84
N ASP A 82 -20.20 2.53 -14.84
CA ASP A 82 -19.80 1.45 -15.76
C ASP A 82 -18.46 0.83 -15.35
N MET A 83 -17.92 1.20 -14.18
CA MET A 83 -16.70 0.60 -13.67
C MET A 83 -16.91 -0.89 -13.42
N ARG A 84 -16.21 -1.73 -14.18
CA ARG A 84 -16.19 -3.17 -13.94
C ARG A 84 -15.28 -3.46 -12.73
N ASN A 85 -15.85 -3.99 -11.65
CA ASN A 85 -15.13 -4.35 -10.42
C ASN A 85 -14.27 -3.22 -9.80
N PRO A 86 -14.87 -2.06 -9.44
CA PRO A 86 -14.15 -0.88 -8.93
C PRO A 86 -13.44 -1.12 -7.59
N GLU A 87 -13.84 -2.17 -6.88
CA GLU A 87 -13.44 -2.46 -5.52
C GLU A 87 -11.92 -2.59 -5.36
N HIS A 88 -11.24 -3.30 -6.27
CA HIS A 88 -9.78 -3.44 -6.23
C HIS A 88 -9.12 -2.07 -6.22
N ARG A 89 -9.38 -1.27 -7.26
CA ARG A 89 -8.84 0.07 -7.45
C ARG A 89 -9.12 0.97 -6.24
N LEU A 90 -10.34 0.97 -5.72
CA LEU A 90 -10.71 1.81 -4.56
C LEU A 90 -9.91 1.44 -3.31
N TRP A 91 -9.61 0.15 -3.10
CA TRP A 91 -8.74 -0.27 -2.00
C TRP A 91 -7.29 0.15 -2.18
N LEU A 92 -6.76 0.09 -3.41
CA LEU A 92 -5.39 0.55 -3.67
C LEU A 92 -5.23 2.04 -3.39
N GLN A 93 -6.20 2.84 -3.86
CA GLN A 93 -6.25 4.27 -3.60
C GLN A 93 -6.32 4.56 -2.10
N PHE A 94 -7.13 3.80 -1.37
CA PHE A 94 -7.23 3.94 0.08
C PHE A 94 -5.93 3.59 0.81
N LEU A 95 -5.20 2.55 0.38
CA LEU A 95 -3.90 2.21 0.97
C LEU A 95 -2.86 3.31 0.72
N VAL A 96 -2.84 3.90 -0.47
CA VAL A 96 -1.98 5.06 -0.77
C VAL A 96 -2.32 6.23 0.14
N ILE A 97 -3.61 6.59 0.26
CA ILE A 97 -4.06 7.66 1.17
C ILE A 97 -3.69 7.33 2.62
N ALA A 98 -3.80 6.07 3.03
CA ALA A 98 -3.45 5.66 4.40
C ALA A 98 -1.96 5.75 4.68
N CYS A 99 -1.10 5.50 3.69
CA CYS A 99 0.33 5.74 3.81
C CYS A 99 0.62 7.24 3.96
N GLU A 100 -0.01 8.08 3.14
CA GLU A 100 0.15 9.54 3.18
C GLU A 100 -0.38 10.15 4.48
N ALA A 101 -1.46 9.60 5.04
CA ALA A 101 -1.98 9.98 6.35
C ALA A 101 -0.99 9.71 7.50
N ARG A 102 -0.06 8.76 7.32
CA ARG A 102 1.07 8.51 8.23
C ARG A 102 2.33 9.29 7.86
N GLY A 103 2.25 10.22 6.90
CA GLY A 103 3.38 11.02 6.44
C GLY A 103 4.34 10.30 5.49
N LEU A 104 3.96 9.13 4.96
CA LEU A 104 4.80 8.40 4.01
C LEU A 104 4.59 8.92 2.59
N ARG A 105 5.66 8.93 1.78
CA ARG A 105 5.53 9.04 0.33
C ARG A 105 4.95 7.73 -0.20
N ALA A 106 3.86 7.79 -0.97
CA ALA A 106 3.23 6.61 -1.54
C ALA A 106 2.73 6.82 -2.98
N GLN A 107 2.73 5.74 -3.76
CA GLN A 107 2.42 5.77 -5.19
C GLN A 107 1.56 4.58 -5.58
N THR A 108 0.62 4.81 -6.50
CA THR A 108 -0.11 3.75 -7.22
C THR A 108 0.79 3.09 -8.26
N GLU A 109 0.43 1.88 -8.74
CA GLU A 109 1.13 1.21 -9.85
C GLU A 109 1.46 2.16 -11.02
N SER A 110 0.47 2.91 -11.50
CA SER A 110 0.64 3.79 -12.66
C SER A 110 1.60 4.95 -12.39
N GLU A 111 1.66 5.46 -11.16
CA GLU A 111 2.58 6.54 -10.78
C GLU A 111 4.02 6.04 -10.62
N VAL A 112 4.18 4.81 -10.10
CA VAL A 112 5.48 4.13 -10.03
C VAL A 112 6.01 3.90 -11.44
N LEU A 113 5.21 3.30 -12.33
CA LEU A 113 5.62 3.04 -13.71
C LEU A 113 5.96 4.33 -14.46
N ARG A 114 5.19 5.41 -14.25
CA ARG A 114 5.50 6.72 -14.83
C ARG A 114 6.82 7.28 -14.31
N SER A 115 7.08 7.12 -13.01
CA SER A 115 8.34 7.60 -12.40
C SER A 115 9.55 6.81 -12.91
N LEU A 116 9.43 5.48 -13.01
CA LEU A 116 10.51 4.60 -13.49
C LEU A 116 10.85 4.83 -14.97
N ASN A 117 9.89 5.28 -15.77
CA ASN A 117 10.08 5.54 -17.20
C ASN A 117 10.20 7.04 -17.51
N LYS A 118 10.43 7.88 -16.49
CA LYS A 118 10.64 9.31 -16.69
C LYS A 118 11.96 9.52 -17.43
N GLY A 119 11.91 10.14 -18.59
CA GLY A 119 13.10 10.40 -19.42
C GLY A 119 13.46 9.27 -20.40
N THR A 120 12.68 8.20 -20.47
CA THR A 120 12.84 7.17 -21.50
C THR A 120 12.53 7.75 -22.89
N THR A 121 13.46 7.60 -23.84
CA THR A 121 13.31 8.08 -25.22
C THR A 121 12.72 7.02 -26.14
N ALA A 122 12.27 7.42 -27.32
CA ALA A 122 11.81 6.49 -28.35
C ALA A 122 12.89 5.45 -28.66
N GLY A 123 12.51 4.17 -28.67
CA GLY A 123 13.40 3.03 -28.92
C GLY A 123 14.06 2.40 -27.69
N GLN A 124 13.99 3.04 -26.51
CA GLN A 124 14.50 2.44 -25.28
C GLN A 124 13.48 1.47 -24.64
N PRO A 125 13.92 0.33 -24.09
CA PRO A 125 13.02 -0.60 -23.43
C PRO A 125 12.44 0.01 -22.16
N MET A 126 11.11 0.11 -22.09
CA MET A 126 10.41 0.62 -20.92
C MET A 126 10.47 -0.39 -19.76
N VAL A 127 10.71 0.11 -18.55
CA VAL A 127 10.62 -0.66 -17.30
C VAL A 127 9.17 -1.10 -17.10
N GLN A 128 8.96 -2.43 -17.10
CA GLN A 128 7.63 -3.05 -17.02
C GLN A 128 7.20 -3.44 -15.60
N GLY A 129 8.01 -3.19 -14.58
CA GLY A 129 7.69 -3.55 -13.20
C GLY A 129 8.83 -3.26 -12.24
N LEU A 130 8.56 -3.44 -10.95
CA LEU A 130 9.48 -3.02 -9.89
C LEU A 130 10.44 -4.14 -9.49
N VAL A 131 10.00 -5.41 -9.57
CA VAL A 131 10.80 -6.57 -9.17
C VAL A 131 10.86 -7.58 -10.31
N SER A 132 12.03 -7.79 -10.88
CA SER A 132 12.25 -8.84 -11.87
C SER A 132 12.52 -10.17 -11.17
N VAL A 133 11.70 -11.17 -11.46
CA VAL A 133 11.82 -12.49 -10.84
C VAL A 133 11.81 -13.60 -11.88
N THR A 134 12.42 -14.73 -11.51
CA THR A 134 12.52 -15.92 -12.36
C THR A 134 12.13 -17.15 -11.54
N TRP A 135 11.30 -18.04 -12.09
CA TRP A 135 10.95 -19.33 -11.48
C TRP A 135 10.66 -20.38 -12.54
N THR A 136 10.66 -21.65 -12.16
CA THR A 136 10.39 -22.77 -13.07
C THR A 136 8.93 -23.19 -13.02
N ARG A 137 8.30 -23.42 -14.18
CA ARG A 137 6.93 -23.95 -14.30
C ARG A 137 6.90 -25.00 -15.41
N GLY A 138 6.54 -26.24 -15.06
CA GLY A 138 6.45 -27.34 -16.03
C GLY A 138 7.75 -27.53 -16.83
N GLY A 139 8.90 -27.45 -16.15
CA GLY A 139 10.23 -27.55 -16.78
C GLY A 139 10.71 -26.30 -17.53
N LYS A 140 9.87 -25.26 -17.68
CA LYS A 140 10.25 -24.01 -18.37
C LYS A 140 10.58 -22.90 -17.39
N THR A 141 11.63 -22.15 -17.68
CA THR A 141 11.98 -20.93 -16.94
C THR A 141 11.02 -19.80 -17.33
N VAL A 142 10.31 -19.26 -16.35
CA VAL A 142 9.43 -18.10 -16.49
C VAL A 142 10.14 -16.89 -15.91
N ARG A 143 10.28 -15.83 -16.72
CA ARG A 143 10.73 -14.52 -16.27
C ARG A 143 9.53 -13.58 -16.24
N GLN A 144 9.30 -12.91 -15.11
CA GLN A 144 8.23 -11.92 -14.98
C GLN A 144 8.75 -10.69 -14.24
N SER A 145 8.36 -9.52 -14.73
CA SER A 145 8.48 -8.28 -13.96
C SER A 145 7.21 -8.09 -13.14
N LEU A 146 7.34 -8.16 -11.82
CA LEU A 146 6.24 -7.99 -10.88
C LEU A 146 5.95 -6.51 -10.67
N ARG A 147 4.67 -6.18 -10.71
CA ARG A 147 4.15 -4.82 -10.47
C ARG A 147 3.46 -4.77 -9.12
N PRO A 148 3.75 -3.77 -8.29
CA PRO A 148 2.98 -3.51 -7.09
C PRO A 148 1.62 -2.94 -7.46
N ASP A 149 0.61 -3.26 -6.66
CA ASP A 149 -0.66 -2.55 -6.73
C ASP A 149 -0.48 -1.10 -6.21
N ALA A 150 0.32 -0.95 -5.16
CA ALA A 150 0.80 0.32 -4.61
C ALA A 150 2.14 0.13 -3.89
N ILE A 151 2.88 1.22 -3.70
CA ILE A 151 4.09 1.22 -2.85
C ILE A 151 4.08 2.40 -1.89
N SER A 152 4.83 2.25 -0.81
CA SER A 152 5.24 3.37 0.04
C SER A 152 6.73 3.33 0.31
N TYR A 153 7.26 4.49 0.65
CA TYR A 153 8.67 4.68 0.97
C TYR A 153 8.79 5.02 2.45
N GLU A 154 9.60 4.23 3.15
CA GLU A 154 9.98 4.41 4.54
C GLU A 154 11.48 4.70 4.60
N ALA A 155 11.98 5.18 5.74
CA ALA A 155 13.38 5.58 5.89
C ALA A 155 14.39 4.46 5.58
N ASP A 156 13.99 3.20 5.75
CA ASP A 156 14.84 2.02 5.53
C ASP A 156 14.61 1.33 4.18
N GLY A 157 13.62 1.77 3.39
CA GLY A 157 13.37 1.28 2.04
C GLY A 157 11.89 1.21 1.64
N VAL A 158 11.60 0.37 0.66
CA VAL A 158 10.29 0.28 0.00
C VAL A 158 9.41 -0.80 0.60
N THR A 159 8.14 -0.46 0.77
CA THR A 159 7.05 -1.36 1.10
C THR A 159 6.16 -1.58 -0.12
N PHE A 160 6.10 -2.82 -0.59
CA PHE A 160 5.31 -3.27 -1.73
C PHE A 160 3.95 -3.77 -1.26
N PHE A 161 2.85 -3.20 -1.76
CA PHE A 161 1.49 -3.63 -1.43
C PHE A 161 0.89 -4.48 -2.54
N GLU A 162 0.24 -5.57 -2.15
CA GLU A 162 -0.63 -6.37 -3.02
C GLU A 162 -2.00 -6.53 -2.35
N ALA A 163 -3.07 -6.09 -3.03
CA ALA A 163 -4.45 -6.31 -2.60
C ALA A 163 -5.01 -7.54 -3.31
N ASP A 164 -5.02 -8.66 -2.60
CA ASP A 164 -5.54 -9.91 -3.10
C ASP A 164 -7.05 -10.05 -2.84
N ILE A 165 -7.81 -9.59 -3.85
CA ILE A 165 -9.27 -9.55 -3.80
C ILE A 165 -9.95 -10.78 -4.44
N SER A 166 -9.18 -11.70 -5.02
CA SER A 166 -9.68 -12.88 -5.73
C SER A 166 -8.85 -14.12 -5.43
N LYS A 167 -9.27 -15.29 -5.91
CA LYS A 167 -8.54 -16.54 -5.69
C LYS A 167 -7.19 -16.49 -6.40
N ARG A 168 -6.07 -16.70 -5.69
CA ARG A 168 -4.77 -16.94 -6.34
C ARG A 168 -4.83 -18.22 -7.17
N GLY A 169 -4.50 -18.09 -8.45
CA GLY A 169 -4.05 -19.22 -9.28
C GLY A 169 -2.57 -19.49 -9.04
N ALA A 170 -2.07 -20.63 -9.53
CA ALA A 170 -0.68 -21.07 -9.32
C ALA A 170 0.36 -19.99 -9.68
N ASN A 171 0.12 -19.19 -10.72
CA ASN A 171 1.01 -18.08 -11.09
C ASN A 171 1.11 -17.00 -10.00
N ARG A 172 0.00 -16.65 -9.33
CA ARG A 172 0.01 -15.65 -8.25
C ARG A 172 0.65 -16.19 -6.98
N GLU A 173 0.59 -17.49 -6.75
CA GLU A 173 1.33 -18.14 -5.66
C GLU A 173 2.84 -18.13 -5.93
N ALA A 174 3.27 -18.53 -7.14
CA ALA A 174 4.68 -18.48 -7.54
C ALA A 174 5.24 -17.05 -7.53
N ALA A 175 4.45 -16.06 -7.98
CA ALA A 175 4.82 -14.65 -7.90
C ALA A 175 4.99 -14.16 -6.45
N LEU A 176 4.08 -14.52 -5.53
CA LEU A 176 4.24 -14.22 -4.10
C LEU A 176 5.50 -14.87 -3.55
N SER A 177 5.77 -16.12 -3.93
CA SER A 177 6.97 -16.80 -3.49
C SER A 177 8.25 -16.09 -3.93
N ALA A 178 8.31 -15.77 -5.21
CA ALA A 178 9.41 -15.06 -5.81
C ALA A 178 9.60 -13.64 -5.24
N LEU A 179 8.50 -12.96 -4.90
CA LEU A 179 8.51 -11.65 -4.30
C LEU A 179 9.05 -11.68 -2.85
N ALA A 180 8.61 -12.65 -2.05
CA ALA A 180 9.11 -12.84 -0.68
C ALA A 180 10.64 -13.04 -0.67
N VAL A 181 11.16 -13.91 -1.53
CA VAL A 181 12.62 -14.14 -1.65
C VAL A 181 13.37 -13.01 -2.35
N SER A 182 12.68 -11.97 -2.82
CA SER A 182 13.29 -10.77 -3.39
C SER A 182 13.49 -9.65 -2.36
N ILE A 183 12.95 -9.79 -1.14
CA ILE A 183 13.22 -8.85 -0.05
C ILE A 183 14.74 -8.76 0.21
N GLY A 184 15.23 -7.54 0.41
CA GLY A 184 16.64 -7.19 0.51
C GLY A 184 17.30 -6.81 -0.81
N ARG A 185 16.64 -6.98 -1.96
CA ARG A 185 17.18 -6.55 -3.26
C ARG A 185 16.99 -5.06 -3.49
N THR A 186 17.97 -4.44 -4.15
CA THR A 186 17.88 -3.09 -4.69
C THR A 186 16.93 -3.07 -5.89
N LEU A 187 16.01 -2.12 -5.87
CA LEU A 187 15.01 -1.89 -6.91
C LEU A 187 15.57 -0.96 -7.99
N PRO A 188 14.95 -0.87 -9.18
CA PRO A 188 15.40 0.03 -10.25
C PRO A 188 15.51 1.52 -9.86
N GLY A 189 14.83 1.96 -8.79
CA GLY A 189 14.94 3.32 -8.24
C GLY A 189 16.12 3.53 -7.28
N GLY A 190 16.91 2.49 -6.99
CA GLY A 190 18.02 2.52 -6.03
C GLY A 190 17.61 2.19 -4.60
N GLU A 191 16.32 2.22 -4.26
CA GLU A 191 15.84 1.84 -2.94
C GLU A 191 15.79 0.32 -2.74
N VAL A 192 15.89 -0.15 -1.50
CA VAL A 192 15.84 -1.59 -1.17
C VAL A 192 14.40 -2.02 -0.90
N LEU A 193 13.97 -3.16 -1.45
CA LEU A 193 12.71 -3.79 -1.06
C LEU A 193 12.82 -4.32 0.37
N ARG A 194 12.13 -3.68 1.31
CA ARG A 194 12.12 -4.09 2.73
C ARG A 194 10.88 -4.85 3.12
N ARG A 195 9.75 -4.57 2.50
CA ARG A 195 8.48 -5.16 2.93
C ARG A 195 7.59 -5.53 1.78
N VAL A 196 6.85 -6.60 1.98
CA VAL A 196 5.75 -7.01 1.11
C VAL A 196 4.52 -7.17 1.99
N VAL A 197 3.47 -6.39 1.72
CA VAL A 197 2.22 -6.45 2.47
C VAL A 197 1.13 -6.99 1.55
N VAL A 198 0.55 -8.12 1.94
CA VAL A 198 -0.54 -8.79 1.22
C VAL A 198 -1.84 -8.58 1.97
N PHE A 199 -2.72 -7.78 1.39
CA PHE A 199 -4.07 -7.56 1.88
C PHE A 199 -5.02 -8.61 1.31
N CYS A 200 -5.60 -9.44 2.15
CA CYS A 200 -6.49 -10.51 1.74
C CYS A 200 -7.95 -10.14 1.96
N LYS A 201 -8.79 -10.22 0.92
CA LYS A 201 -10.22 -9.88 1.04
C LYS A 201 -11.02 -10.87 1.90
N THR A 202 -10.61 -12.14 1.95
CA THR A 202 -11.29 -13.20 2.70
C THR A 202 -10.27 -14.07 3.42
N ASP A 203 -10.71 -14.77 4.48
CA ASP A 203 -9.85 -15.70 5.21
C ASP A 203 -9.36 -16.85 4.34
N ARG A 204 -10.18 -17.31 3.38
CA ARG A 204 -9.75 -18.33 2.41
C ARG A 204 -8.53 -17.86 1.60
N ILE A 205 -8.50 -16.59 1.19
CA ILE A 205 -7.36 -16.01 0.47
C ILE A 205 -6.17 -15.85 1.42
N ARG A 206 -6.42 -15.38 2.66
CA ARG A 206 -5.42 -15.24 3.71
C ARG A 206 -4.69 -16.56 3.99
N LEU A 207 -5.43 -17.62 4.32
CA LEU A 207 -4.88 -18.95 4.61
C LEU A 207 -4.04 -19.51 3.46
N ARG A 208 -4.41 -19.22 2.20
CA ARG A 208 -3.60 -19.61 1.04
C ARG A 208 -2.29 -18.85 0.95
N ALA A 209 -2.29 -17.53 1.15
CA ALA A 209 -1.07 -16.75 1.18
C ALA A 209 -0.13 -17.24 2.30
N LEU A 210 -0.68 -17.52 3.50
CA LEU A 210 0.08 -18.11 4.60
C LEU A 210 0.66 -19.47 4.23
N ALA A 211 -0.12 -20.35 3.59
CA ALA A 211 0.36 -21.66 3.16
C ALA A 211 1.52 -21.57 2.15
N VAL A 212 1.46 -20.61 1.22
CA VAL A 212 2.55 -20.35 0.26
C VAL A 212 3.83 -19.92 0.98
N LEU A 213 3.73 -18.99 1.94
CA LEU A 213 4.89 -18.47 2.68
C LEU A 213 5.50 -19.53 3.61
N ARG A 214 4.66 -20.32 4.29
CA ARG A 214 5.10 -21.45 5.12
C ARG A 214 5.80 -22.52 4.30
N ARG A 215 5.29 -22.85 3.11
CA ARG A 215 5.93 -23.79 2.18
C ARG A 215 7.32 -23.32 1.78
N ILE A 216 7.48 -22.04 1.40
CA ILE A 216 8.79 -21.47 1.10
C ILE A 216 9.70 -21.51 2.32
N GLY A 217 9.18 -21.18 3.50
CA GLY A 217 9.93 -21.29 4.74
C GLY A 217 10.52 -22.68 4.89
N ALA A 218 9.69 -23.73 4.76
CA ALA A 218 10.16 -25.12 4.80
C ALA A 218 11.22 -25.44 3.72
N GLU A 219 11.00 -25.02 2.47
CA GLU A 219 11.92 -25.26 1.35
C GLU A 219 13.27 -24.55 1.50
N GLN A 220 13.29 -23.32 2.02
CA GLN A 220 14.50 -22.50 2.12
C GLN A 220 15.26 -22.72 3.43
N ASN A 221 14.53 -22.99 4.52
CA ASN A 221 15.15 -23.22 5.84
C ASN A 221 15.86 -24.59 5.93
N GLY A 222 15.54 -25.54 5.06
CA GLY A 222 16.25 -26.83 4.97
C GLY A 222 17.60 -26.79 4.24
N LYS A 223 17.99 -25.68 3.61
CA LYS A 223 19.26 -25.55 2.86
C LYS A 223 20.47 -25.41 3.80
N VAL A 224 21.70 -25.57 3.30
CA VAL A 224 22.94 -25.34 4.06
C VAL A 224 23.30 -23.84 4.03
N LEU A 225 23.96 -23.32 5.07
CA LEU A 225 24.44 -21.93 5.13
C LEU A 225 25.51 -21.69 4.04
N VAL A 226 25.13 -20.95 2.99
CA VAL A 226 26.00 -20.47 1.92
C VAL A 226 25.69 -18.98 1.71
N GLY A 227 26.63 -18.20 1.18
CA GLY A 227 26.39 -16.81 0.79
C GLY A 227 25.13 -16.68 -0.09
N ASP A 228 24.36 -15.61 0.09
CA ASP A 228 23.06 -15.34 -0.56
C ASP A 228 21.92 -16.31 -0.24
N ARG A 229 22.09 -17.20 0.76
CA ARG A 229 20.97 -17.99 1.29
C ARG A 229 19.84 -17.07 1.74
N VAL A 230 18.61 -17.48 1.47
CA VAL A 230 17.39 -16.81 1.98
C VAL A 230 16.73 -17.72 3.01
N HIS A 231 16.25 -17.14 4.10
CA HIS A 231 15.39 -17.80 5.07
C HIS A 231 14.09 -17.03 5.19
N VAL A 232 12.99 -17.76 5.35
CA VAL A 232 11.66 -17.17 5.63
C VAL A 232 11.14 -17.81 6.89
N ARG A 233 10.96 -17.03 7.95
CA ARG A 233 10.58 -17.50 9.29
C ARG A 233 9.32 -16.77 9.73
N GLU A 234 8.28 -17.50 10.13
CA GLU A 234 7.08 -16.88 10.71
C GLU A 234 7.43 -16.43 12.14
N SER A 235 7.35 -15.13 12.41
CA SER A 235 7.67 -14.56 13.73
C SER A 235 6.42 -14.26 14.54
N GLU A 236 5.31 -13.95 13.87
CA GLU A 236 3.98 -13.74 14.44
C GLU A 236 2.94 -14.25 13.45
N GLU A 237 1.68 -14.41 13.88
CA GLU A 237 0.62 -14.80 12.94
C GLU A 237 0.54 -13.82 11.76
N GLY A 238 0.82 -14.34 10.56
CA GLY A 238 0.80 -13.57 9.32
C GLY A 238 1.99 -12.65 9.11
N VAL A 239 3.03 -12.70 9.96
CA VAL A 239 4.27 -11.95 9.78
C VAL A 239 5.42 -12.92 9.58
N PHE A 240 6.10 -12.79 8.45
CA PHE A 240 7.27 -13.58 8.11
C PHE A 240 8.49 -12.68 7.99
N GLU A 241 9.52 -12.96 8.75
CA GLU A 241 10.82 -12.33 8.58
C GLU A 241 11.59 -12.99 7.44
N VAL A 242 12.21 -12.18 6.60
CA VAL A 242 13.11 -12.64 5.54
C VAL A 242 14.53 -12.32 5.94
N TRP A 243 15.37 -13.34 6.05
CA TRP A 243 16.78 -13.23 6.42
C TRP A 243 17.66 -13.66 5.25
N ARG A 244 18.88 -13.10 5.18
CA ARG A 244 19.90 -13.52 4.22
C ARG A 244 21.26 -13.67 4.87
N GLY A 245 22.03 -14.64 4.38
CA GLY A 245 23.46 -14.74 4.65
C GLY A 245 24.22 -13.63 3.91
N VAL A 246 24.81 -12.71 4.65
CA VAL A 246 25.66 -11.63 4.14
C VAL A 246 27.11 -11.96 4.47
N GLU A 247 28.01 -11.85 3.50
CA GLU A 247 29.44 -11.99 3.77
C GLU A 247 29.96 -10.77 4.53
N GLU A 248 30.56 -11.02 5.69
CA GLU A 248 31.29 -10.04 6.47
C GLU A 248 32.78 -10.37 6.46
N LYS A 249 33.59 -9.37 6.08
CA LYS A 249 35.05 -9.47 6.12
C LYS A 249 35.55 -9.21 7.54
N LEU A 250 36.34 -10.15 8.04
CA LEU A 250 37.07 -10.03 9.30
C LEU A 250 38.32 -9.15 9.09
N ALA A 251 38.86 -8.65 10.20
CA ALA A 251 40.05 -7.79 10.19
C ALA A 251 41.29 -8.46 9.59
N ASP A 252 41.33 -9.79 9.56
CA ASP A 252 42.40 -10.61 8.99
C ASP A 252 42.17 -10.98 7.51
N GLY A 253 41.13 -10.43 6.87
CA GLY A 253 40.81 -10.65 5.46
C GLY A 253 39.97 -11.90 5.17
N ARG A 254 39.66 -12.74 6.16
CA ARG A 254 38.75 -13.88 6.00
C ARG A 254 37.29 -13.39 5.93
N SER A 255 36.45 -14.06 5.13
CA SER A 255 35.01 -13.79 5.09
C SER A 255 34.24 -14.86 5.87
N HIS A 256 33.16 -14.46 6.55
CA HIS A 256 32.17 -15.40 7.08
C HIS A 256 30.77 -14.91 6.75
N ALA A 257 29.82 -15.84 6.61
CA ALA A 257 28.42 -15.51 6.35
C ALA A 257 27.68 -15.27 7.67
N VAL A 258 27.06 -14.11 7.81
CA VAL A 258 26.19 -13.76 8.95
C VAL A 258 24.75 -13.63 8.47
N ASP A 259 23.83 -14.28 9.18
CA ASP A 259 22.40 -14.13 8.93
C ASP A 259 21.94 -12.73 9.35
N ARG A 260 21.46 -11.94 8.40
CA ARG A 260 20.92 -10.61 8.64
C ARG A 260 19.47 -10.53 8.18
N ARG A 261 18.59 -9.96 9.02
CA ARG A 261 17.20 -9.73 8.65
C ARG A 261 17.13 -8.64 7.57
N MET A 262 16.57 -9.00 6.43
CA MET A 262 16.41 -8.11 5.29
C MET A 262 15.10 -7.34 5.31
N GLY A 263 14.05 -7.93 5.91
CA GLY A 263 12.73 -7.34 5.91
C GLY A 263 11.60 -8.30 6.30
N HIS A 264 10.37 -7.96 5.90
CA HIS A 264 9.17 -8.69 6.31
C HIS A 264 8.18 -8.93 5.16
N VAL A 265 7.51 -10.07 5.18
CA VAL A 265 6.22 -10.27 4.49
C VAL A 265 5.11 -10.22 5.53
N ILE A 266 4.09 -9.39 5.29
CA ILE A 266 2.97 -9.17 6.21
C ILE A 266 1.69 -9.54 5.48
N VAL A 267 0.96 -10.53 5.98
CA VAL A 267 -0.32 -10.98 5.43
C VAL A 267 -1.41 -10.60 6.41
N GLN A 268 -2.33 -9.73 5.99
CA GLN A 268 -3.43 -9.29 6.84
C GLN A 268 -4.76 -9.19 6.09
N ALA A 269 -5.86 -9.22 6.84
CA ALA A 269 -7.18 -9.01 6.26
C ALA A 269 -7.32 -7.57 5.75
N LEU A 270 -7.93 -7.42 4.58
CA LEU A 270 -8.40 -6.15 4.08
C LEU A 270 -9.63 -5.73 4.90
N PRO A 271 -9.71 -4.50 5.43
CA PRO A 271 -10.80 -4.09 6.32
C PRO A 271 -12.07 -3.75 5.53
N THR A 272 -12.60 -4.73 4.79
CA THR A 272 -13.66 -4.60 3.78
C THR A 272 -15.00 -4.13 4.31
N TRP A 273 -15.18 -4.27 5.62
CA TRP A 273 -16.38 -3.89 6.34
C TRP A 273 -16.37 -2.40 6.72
N LEU A 274 -15.21 -1.74 6.85
CA LEU A 274 -15.14 -0.31 7.20
C LEU A 274 -16.03 0.55 6.30
N PRO A 275 -15.95 0.47 4.96
CA PRO A 275 -16.74 1.35 4.10
C PRO A 275 -18.26 1.11 4.19
N LYS A 276 -18.69 -0.05 4.69
CA LYS A 276 -20.10 -0.43 4.84
C LYS A 276 -20.64 -0.16 6.24
N LEU A 277 -19.77 0.12 7.21
CA LEU A 277 -20.17 0.32 8.59
C LEU A 277 -21.15 1.49 8.67
N ARG A 278 -22.41 1.17 8.98
CA ARG A 278 -23.42 2.16 9.36
C ARG A 278 -23.27 2.34 10.86
N VAL A 279 -22.83 3.54 11.25
CA VAL A 279 -22.48 3.78 12.64
C VAL A 279 -23.74 4.15 13.41
N GLU A 280 -24.24 3.22 14.22
CA GLU A 280 -25.16 3.52 15.32
C GLU A 280 -24.39 4.11 16.50
N ALA A 281 -25.11 4.73 17.44
CA ALA A 281 -24.51 5.53 18.50
C ALA A 281 -23.81 4.69 19.59
N ALA A 282 -22.61 4.16 19.34
CA ALA A 282 -21.68 3.67 20.39
C ALA A 282 -20.21 3.95 20.02
N GLY A 283 -19.34 4.00 21.03
CA GLY A 283 -17.98 4.53 20.99
C GLY A 283 -16.85 3.49 21.03
N GLU A 284 -17.07 2.29 20.49
CA GLU A 284 -16.02 1.26 20.48
C GLU A 284 -14.89 1.55 19.46
N PRO A 285 -13.64 1.17 19.76
CA PRO A 285 -12.54 1.22 18.81
C PRO A 285 -12.83 0.31 17.61
N ILE A 286 -12.49 0.80 16.42
CA ILE A 286 -12.85 0.18 15.15
C ILE A 286 -11.61 -0.45 14.55
N VAL A 287 -11.48 -1.77 14.78
CA VAL A 287 -10.37 -2.62 14.32
C VAL A 287 -10.06 -2.31 12.86
N GLY A 288 -8.79 -2.05 12.55
CA GLY A 288 -8.39 -1.79 11.17
C GLY A 288 -8.37 -0.31 10.82
N TRP A 289 -8.60 0.60 11.77
CA TRP A 289 -8.37 2.04 11.60
C TRP A 289 -6.96 2.47 12.06
N PHE A 290 -6.67 3.77 11.96
CA PHE A 290 -5.38 4.33 12.37
C PHE A 290 -5.14 4.28 13.88
N SER A 291 -6.19 4.43 14.69
CA SER A 291 -6.10 4.35 16.17
C SER A 291 -5.56 3.01 16.63
N ASP A 292 -5.84 1.95 15.88
CA ASP A 292 -5.51 0.58 16.26
C ASP A 292 -4.18 0.13 15.62
N GLY A 293 -3.48 1.04 14.92
CA GLY A 293 -2.18 0.77 14.33
C GLY A 293 -2.20 -0.17 13.12
N LEU A 294 -3.37 -0.49 12.57
CA LEU A 294 -3.52 -1.47 11.48
C LEU A 294 -3.46 -0.88 10.06
N LEU A 295 -3.52 0.45 9.93
CA LEU A 295 -3.32 1.18 8.67
C LEU A 295 -2.06 2.06 8.73
N PRO A 296 -1.29 2.12 7.62
CA PRO A 296 -1.54 1.50 6.32
C PRO A 296 -1.32 -0.01 6.27
N TYR A 297 -0.66 -0.60 7.27
CA TYR A 297 -0.57 -2.04 7.52
C TYR A 297 -0.24 -2.28 9.00
N ARG A 298 -0.44 -3.48 9.53
CA ARG A 298 -0.02 -3.83 10.89
C ARG A 298 1.50 -3.92 10.95
N ARG A 299 2.15 -3.08 11.76
CA ARG A 299 3.60 -3.22 11.96
C ARG A 299 3.92 -4.46 12.81
N PRO A 300 4.95 -5.25 12.43
CA PRO A 300 5.53 -6.27 13.29
C PRO A 300 5.95 -5.68 14.63
N THR A 301 5.92 -6.49 15.70
CA THR A 301 6.40 -6.11 17.04
C THR A 301 7.88 -5.72 17.07
N THR A 302 8.65 -6.22 16.10
CA THR A 302 10.07 -5.88 15.90
C THR A 302 10.29 -4.51 15.25
N MET A 303 9.23 -3.79 14.91
CA MET A 303 9.25 -2.44 14.36
C MET A 303 8.57 -1.46 15.31
N ALA A 304 9.05 -0.22 15.34
CA ALA A 304 8.38 0.85 16.06
C ALA A 304 6.92 0.98 15.57
N PRO A 305 5.94 1.25 16.46
CA PRO A 305 4.55 1.45 16.05
C PRO A 305 4.43 2.64 15.10
N TRP A 306 3.30 2.73 14.40
CA TRP A 306 3.06 3.90 13.55
C TRP A 306 2.96 5.18 14.39
N PRO A 307 3.56 6.30 13.93
CA PRO A 307 3.35 7.59 14.55
C PRO A 307 1.88 7.99 14.41
N ALA A 308 1.36 8.75 15.38
CA ALA A 308 0.00 9.27 15.30
C ALA A 308 -0.22 10.07 14.02
N CYS A 309 -1.38 9.88 13.39
CA CYS A 309 -1.72 10.65 12.20
C CYS A 309 -1.99 12.11 12.57
N THR A 310 -1.65 13.02 11.66
CA THR A 310 -1.97 14.45 11.80
C THR A 310 -2.85 14.88 10.64
N SER A 311 -3.92 15.63 10.90
CA SER A 311 -4.74 16.18 9.82
C SER A 311 -3.93 17.15 8.98
N PRO A 312 -4.03 17.11 7.64
CA PRO A 312 -3.51 18.18 6.80
C PRO A 312 -4.26 19.51 6.98
N LEU A 313 -5.41 19.51 7.66
CA LEU A 313 -6.22 20.71 7.91
C LEU A 313 -5.89 21.39 9.23
N LEU A 314 -5.12 20.75 10.11
CA LEU A 314 -4.60 21.38 11.32
C LEU A 314 -3.38 22.19 10.91
N ARG A 315 -3.45 23.52 11.06
CA ARG A 315 -2.26 24.37 10.89
C ARG A 315 -1.24 23.98 11.96
N PRO A 316 0.06 23.81 11.63
CA PRO A 316 1.08 23.73 12.66
C PRO A 316 1.01 25.03 13.48
N ALA A 317 0.93 24.90 14.81
CA ALA A 317 1.02 26.06 15.69
C ALA A 317 2.31 26.82 15.32
N ARG A 318 2.19 28.12 15.05
CA ARG A 318 3.38 28.99 14.90
C ARG A 318 4.24 28.75 16.15
N ALA A 319 5.49 28.31 15.94
CA ALA A 319 6.46 28.28 17.03
C ALA A 319 6.49 29.68 17.65
N PRO A 320 6.47 29.82 18.99
CA PRO A 320 6.57 31.13 19.63
C PRO A 320 7.83 31.80 19.10
N GLY A 321 7.63 32.92 18.41
CA GLY A 321 8.71 33.69 17.82
C GLY A 321 9.67 34.10 18.94
N ASN A 322 10.94 33.79 18.72
CA ASN A 322 12.04 34.33 19.48
C ASN A 322 11.99 35.85 19.34
N THR A 323 11.36 36.52 20.31
CA THR A 323 11.41 37.98 20.46
C THR A 323 12.73 38.28 21.14
N GLY A 324 13.80 38.23 20.35
CA GLY A 324 15.06 38.88 20.71
C GLY A 324 14.87 40.38 20.57
N GLY A 325 14.66 41.03 21.71
CA GLY A 325 15.06 42.42 21.92
C GLY A 325 16.52 42.46 22.40
#